data_AF-A0A2G8L614-F1
#
_entry.id   AF-A0A2G8L614-F1
#
_cell.length_a   1.000
_cell.length_b   1.000
_cell.length_c   1.000
_cell.angle_alpha   90.00
_cell.angle_beta   90.00
_cell.angle_gamma   90.00
#
_symmetry.space_group_name_H-M   'P 1'
#
loop_
_entity.id
_entity.type
_entity.pdbx_description
1 polymer ?
#
loop_
_entity_poly.entity_id
_entity_poly.type
_entity_poly.pdbx_seq_one_letter_code
_entity_poly.pdbx_strand_id
1 'polypeptide(L)'
;MDITTESGCSFFVTYETFRISDSFSHYKLVSTGEYTGTTDPCIEWCPTNKVLNRCKCEGSCADPTCTESCSSTPTCVCPDGFLMDGEDCVPRENCSCFIEEAENGQGVVLAEGEVYVNPSCTKRCSCNSGLLSCDDTYRCSPNGNCEERQGLSQCYCNVGYTGDGVQCDRATASDCQAYSTEDSNSIRLIQPAGWTGNPFQVMCDVSDGGGWLVFQRRDDSSLSFHRDWNEYREGFGTADGNFWLGNDKLAALTSQGQYELRIDFVSKSGQQHFAKYSSFSVGNVDTNFRLSISGYDSSSTAGEFHFIFFLQVDSII
;
A
#
# COMPACT_ATOMS: atom_id res chain seq x y z
N MET A 1 -28.42 -10.20 -50.61
CA MET A 1 -27.65 -9.06 -50.08
C MET A 1 -26.25 -9.19 -50.63
N ASP A 2 -25.70 -8.12 -51.19
CA ASP A 2 -24.34 -8.09 -51.70
C ASP A 2 -23.57 -7.03 -50.91
N ILE A 3 -22.49 -7.43 -50.25
CA ILE A 3 -21.63 -6.50 -49.51
C ILE A 3 -20.20 -6.73 -50.01
N THR A 4 -19.60 -5.65 -50.48
CA THR A 4 -18.19 -5.63 -50.86
C THR A 4 -17.41 -4.87 -49.78
N THR A 5 -16.40 -5.53 -49.20
CA THR A 5 -15.48 -4.90 -48.25
C THR A 5 -14.49 -3.99 -48.98
N GLU A 6 -13.82 -3.09 -48.25
CA GLU A 6 -12.71 -2.29 -48.81
C GLU A 6 -11.55 -3.13 -49.37
N SER A 7 -11.40 -4.38 -48.92
CA SER A 7 -10.40 -5.33 -49.44
C SER A 7 -10.79 -5.95 -50.77
N GLY A 8 -11.96 -5.60 -51.33
CA GLY A 8 -12.46 -6.14 -52.60
C GLY A 8 -13.13 -7.51 -52.49
N CYS A 9 -13.31 -8.04 -51.27
CA CYS A 9 -14.09 -9.25 -51.06
C CYS A 9 -15.59 -8.93 -51.16
N SER A 10 -16.31 -9.59 -52.06
CA SER A 10 -17.77 -9.52 -52.16
C SER A 10 -18.39 -10.80 -51.60
N PHE A 11 -19.29 -10.68 -50.62
CA PHE A 11 -20.16 -11.79 -50.26
C PHE A 11 -21.57 -11.52 -50.77
N PHE A 12 -22.13 -12.53 -51.43
CA PHE A 12 -23.53 -12.54 -51.80
C PHE A 12 -24.25 -13.63 -51.02
N VAL A 13 -25.35 -13.23 -50.39
CA VAL A 13 -26.28 -14.17 -49.74
C VAL A 13 -27.64 -14.02 -50.40
N THR A 14 -28.14 -15.11 -50.96
CA THR A 14 -29.47 -15.20 -51.56
C THR A 14 -30.36 -16.01 -50.65
N TYR A 15 -31.53 -15.45 -50.32
CA TYR A 15 -32.55 -16.12 -49.51
C TYR A 15 -33.71 -16.48 -50.42
N GLU A 16 -34.04 -17.77 -50.53
CA GLU A 16 -35.06 -18.23 -51.48
C GLU A 16 -36.48 -18.24 -50.87
N THR A 17 -36.60 -18.21 -49.54
CA THR A 17 -37.90 -18.39 -48.85
C THR A 17 -38.07 -17.48 -47.63
N PHE A 18 -37.58 -16.24 -47.69
CA PHE A 18 -37.76 -15.30 -46.60
C PHE A 18 -39.22 -14.87 -46.44
N ARG A 19 -39.65 -14.60 -45.20
CA ARG A 19 -40.99 -14.13 -44.87
C ARG A 19 -40.93 -12.79 -44.17
N ILE A 20 -41.67 -11.83 -44.71
CA ILE A 20 -41.92 -10.53 -44.07
C ILE A 20 -43.32 -10.59 -43.45
N SER A 21 -43.45 -10.08 -42.24
CA SER A 21 -44.72 -10.01 -41.53
C SER A 21 -45.69 -9.07 -42.22
N ASP A 22 -46.95 -9.13 -41.85
CA ASP A 22 -47.94 -8.16 -42.32
C ASP A 22 -47.81 -6.78 -41.64
N SER A 23 -48.75 -5.90 -41.96
CA SER A 23 -48.87 -4.54 -41.41
C SER A 23 -49.05 -4.51 -39.90
N PHE A 24 -49.68 -5.54 -39.31
CA PHE A 24 -49.94 -5.61 -37.88
C PHE A 24 -48.66 -5.82 -37.08
N SER A 25 -47.67 -6.46 -37.69
CA SER A 25 -46.34 -6.70 -37.13
C SER A 25 -45.27 -5.76 -37.72
N HIS A 26 -45.70 -4.67 -38.37
CA HIS A 26 -44.86 -3.64 -38.96
C HIS A 26 -43.87 -4.14 -40.05
N TYR A 27 -44.29 -5.08 -40.90
CA TYR A 27 -43.50 -5.55 -42.05
C TYR A 27 -42.04 -5.93 -41.69
N LYS A 28 -41.86 -6.62 -40.57
CA LYS A 28 -40.54 -7.09 -40.12
C LYS A 28 -40.19 -8.39 -40.79
N LEU A 29 -38.90 -8.61 -41.04
CA LEU A 29 -38.40 -9.91 -41.47
C LEU A 29 -38.57 -10.91 -40.32
N VAL A 30 -39.38 -11.95 -40.51
CA VAL A 30 -39.73 -12.94 -39.48
C VAL A 30 -38.96 -14.24 -39.64
N SER A 31 -38.54 -14.54 -40.87
CA SER A 31 -37.69 -15.68 -41.17
C SER A 31 -36.92 -15.43 -42.46
N THR A 32 -35.67 -15.88 -42.49
CA THR A 32 -34.78 -15.82 -43.65
C THR A 32 -34.84 -17.06 -44.54
N GLY A 33 -35.45 -18.15 -44.09
CA GLY A 33 -35.49 -19.42 -44.84
C GLY A 33 -34.10 -20.03 -45.07
N GLU A 34 -34.00 -20.92 -46.05
CA GLU A 34 -32.71 -21.45 -46.54
C GLU A 34 -31.97 -20.39 -47.36
N TYR A 35 -30.65 -20.37 -47.23
CA TYR A 35 -29.78 -19.42 -47.91
C TYR A 35 -28.74 -20.14 -48.75
N THR A 36 -28.36 -19.51 -49.87
CA THR A 36 -27.28 -19.94 -50.75
C THR A 36 -26.33 -18.77 -50.97
N GLY A 37 -25.02 -19.04 -51.02
CA GLY A 37 -24.02 -17.97 -51.14
C GLY A 37 -22.59 -18.45 -50.90
N THR A 38 -21.63 -17.56 -51.11
CA THR A 38 -20.22 -17.81 -50.79
C THR A 38 -19.87 -17.25 -49.41
N THR A 39 -19.51 -18.13 -48.47
CA THR A 39 -18.82 -17.75 -47.23
C THR A 39 -17.31 -17.83 -47.48
N ASP A 40 -16.77 -16.90 -48.27
CA ASP A 40 -15.31 -16.86 -48.46
C ASP A 40 -14.66 -16.42 -47.13
N PRO A 41 -13.59 -17.09 -46.64
CA PRO A 41 -13.10 -16.92 -45.28
C PRO A 41 -12.26 -15.64 -45.09
N CYS A 42 -12.28 -14.69 -46.03
CA CYS A 42 -11.43 -13.49 -45.98
C CYS A 42 -11.84 -12.44 -44.94
N ILE A 43 -12.79 -12.74 -44.04
CA ILE A 43 -13.07 -11.89 -42.87
C ILE A 43 -12.12 -12.28 -41.74
N GLU A 44 -10.95 -11.64 -41.69
CA GLU A 44 -10.12 -11.63 -40.48
C GLU A 44 -10.77 -10.72 -39.44
N TRP A 45 -11.48 -11.32 -38.48
CA TRP A 45 -11.90 -10.61 -37.28
C TRP A 45 -10.70 -10.45 -36.36
N CYS A 46 -10.54 -9.25 -35.81
CA CYS A 46 -9.59 -9.07 -34.72
C CYS A 46 -10.07 -9.77 -33.46
N PRO A 47 -9.14 -10.30 -32.64
CA PRO A 47 -9.44 -10.73 -31.28
C PRO A 47 -10.14 -9.63 -30.48
N THR A 48 -10.83 -10.01 -29.40
CA THR A 48 -11.55 -9.08 -28.52
C THR A 48 -10.67 -7.89 -28.13
N ASN A 49 -11.23 -6.68 -28.14
CA ASN A 49 -10.57 -5.40 -27.80
C ASN A 49 -9.46 -4.95 -28.77
N LYS A 50 -9.37 -5.50 -29.97
CA LYS A 50 -8.49 -4.99 -31.06
C LYS A 50 -9.30 -4.46 -32.24
N VAL A 51 -8.73 -3.50 -32.95
CA VAL A 51 -9.31 -2.87 -34.14
C VAL A 51 -8.44 -3.10 -35.36
N LEU A 52 -9.08 -3.20 -36.52
CA LEU A 52 -8.38 -3.38 -37.78
C LEU A 52 -7.79 -2.03 -38.24
N ASN A 53 -6.47 -1.93 -38.40
CA ASN A 53 -5.80 -0.71 -38.85
C ASN A 53 -4.70 -1.04 -39.89
N ARG A 54 -4.47 -0.13 -40.84
CA ARG A 54 -3.41 -0.25 -41.85
C ARG A 54 -2.06 0.24 -41.37
N CYS A 55 -2.06 1.08 -40.34
CA CYS A 55 -0.86 1.56 -39.68
C CYS A 55 -0.76 0.92 -38.30
N LYS A 56 0.39 0.30 -38.05
CA LYS A 56 0.72 -0.36 -36.79
C LYS A 56 1.55 0.60 -35.94
N CYS A 57 0.95 1.10 -34.88
CA CYS A 57 1.65 1.76 -33.77
C CYS A 57 1.09 1.15 -32.46
N GLU A 58 1.63 0.00 -32.07
CA GLU A 58 1.25 -0.66 -30.82
C GLU A 58 2.33 -0.36 -29.76
N GLY A 59 2.13 0.69 -28.98
CA GLY A 59 2.86 0.84 -27.72
C GLY A 59 2.45 -0.28 -26.77
N SER A 60 3.41 -0.83 -26.03
CA SER A 60 3.14 -1.75 -24.93
C SER A 60 3.13 -1.01 -23.60
N CYS A 61 2.61 -1.61 -22.54
CA CYS A 61 2.77 -1.07 -21.20
C CYS A 61 4.27 -0.95 -20.80
N ALA A 62 5.15 -1.80 -21.35
CA ALA A 62 6.59 -1.76 -21.09
C ALA A 62 7.34 -0.69 -21.92
N ASP A 63 6.82 -0.35 -23.09
CA ASP A 63 7.34 0.69 -23.97
C ASP A 63 6.15 1.36 -24.69
N PRO A 64 5.66 2.50 -24.18
CA PRO A 64 4.54 3.21 -24.78
C PRO A 64 4.93 3.91 -26.08
N THR A 65 6.22 3.92 -26.43
CA THR A 65 6.67 4.46 -27.70
C THR A 65 6.51 3.41 -28.79
N CYS A 66 6.00 3.84 -29.93
CA CYS A 66 5.92 3.01 -31.12
C CYS A 66 6.31 3.83 -32.33
N THR A 67 7.00 3.19 -33.27
CA THR A 67 7.24 3.78 -34.58
C THR A 67 6.11 3.32 -35.49
N GLU A 68 5.35 4.29 -36.02
CA GLU A 68 4.25 4.00 -36.91
C GLU A 68 4.76 3.31 -38.19
N SER A 69 4.22 2.12 -38.46
CA SER A 69 4.58 1.32 -39.63
C SER A 69 3.32 0.92 -40.39
N CYS A 70 3.16 1.43 -41.61
CA CYS A 70 1.96 1.20 -42.42
C CYS A 70 2.18 0.10 -43.46
N SER A 71 1.19 -0.78 -43.61
CA SER A 71 1.17 -1.86 -44.60
C SER A 71 -0.07 -1.78 -45.49
N SER A 72 0.02 -2.38 -46.68
CA SER A 72 -1.11 -2.55 -47.58
C SER A 72 -2.14 -3.57 -47.06
N THR A 73 -1.70 -4.48 -46.20
CA THR A 73 -2.57 -5.46 -45.51
C THR A 73 -2.94 -4.92 -44.14
N PRO A 74 -4.24 -4.76 -43.82
CA PRO A 74 -4.64 -4.29 -42.51
C PRO A 74 -4.34 -5.35 -41.45
N THR A 75 -3.95 -4.91 -40.26
CA THR A 75 -3.59 -5.76 -39.12
C THR A 75 -4.40 -5.36 -37.89
N CYS A 76 -4.57 -6.28 -36.95
CA CYS A 76 -5.21 -5.99 -35.68
C CYS A 76 -4.27 -5.24 -34.75
N VAL A 77 -4.71 -4.09 -34.26
CA VAL A 77 -3.95 -3.22 -33.33
C VAL A 77 -4.84 -2.78 -32.17
N CYS A 78 -4.24 -2.26 -31.10
CA CYS A 78 -5.01 -1.63 -30.03
C CYS A 78 -5.72 -0.35 -30.50
N PRO A 79 -6.95 -0.08 -30.01
CA PRO A 79 -7.61 1.20 -30.22
C PRO A 79 -6.79 2.37 -29.67
N ASP A 80 -7.00 3.57 -30.22
CA ASP A 80 -6.35 4.79 -29.72
C ASP A 80 -6.58 4.96 -28.20
N GLY A 81 -5.49 5.20 -27.46
CA GLY A 81 -5.53 5.34 -26.00
C GLY A 81 -5.37 4.04 -25.20
N PHE A 82 -5.26 2.89 -25.87
CA PHE A 82 -4.99 1.59 -25.28
C PHE A 82 -3.56 1.13 -25.60
N LEU A 83 -2.92 0.44 -24.67
CA LEU A 83 -1.59 -0.13 -24.80
C LEU A 83 -1.66 -1.66 -24.70
N MET A 84 -0.70 -2.34 -25.32
CA MET A 84 -0.58 -3.80 -25.23
C MET A 84 -0.01 -4.20 -23.86
N ASP A 85 -0.73 -5.05 -23.13
CA ASP A 85 -0.22 -5.80 -21.99
C ASP A 85 -0.33 -7.30 -22.28
N GLY A 86 0.81 -7.94 -22.59
CA GLY A 86 0.82 -9.30 -23.14
C GLY A 86 0.13 -9.38 -24.50
N GLU A 87 -1.03 -10.05 -24.56
CA GLU A 87 -1.86 -10.17 -25.77
C GLU A 87 -3.06 -9.22 -25.79
N ASP A 88 -3.39 -8.60 -24.66
CA ASP A 88 -4.59 -7.80 -24.45
C ASP A 88 -4.32 -6.30 -24.60
N CYS A 89 -5.35 -5.55 -25.04
CA CYS A 89 -5.32 -4.09 -25.07
C CYS A 89 -5.95 -3.55 -23.79
N VAL A 90 -5.16 -2.87 -22.97
CA VAL A 90 -5.61 -2.27 -21.72
C VAL A 90 -5.56 -0.74 -21.80
N PRO A 91 -6.48 -0.02 -21.12
CA PRO A 91 -6.36 1.41 -20.93
C PRO A 91 -5.00 1.77 -20.33
N ARG A 92 -4.42 2.91 -20.73
CA ARG A 92 -3.09 3.35 -20.24
C ARG A 92 -2.99 3.43 -18.70
N GLU A 93 -4.09 3.75 -18.04
CA GLU A 93 -4.22 3.80 -16.58
C GLU A 93 -4.06 2.44 -15.89
N ASN A 94 -4.20 1.34 -16.63
CA ASN A 94 -4.01 -0.03 -16.13
C ASN A 94 -2.61 -0.59 -16.43
N CYS A 95 -1.70 0.22 -16.99
CA CYS A 95 -0.33 -0.20 -17.28
C CYS A 95 0.62 0.00 -16.08
N SER A 96 1.53 -0.95 -15.89
CA SER A 96 2.73 -0.82 -15.06
C SER A 96 3.76 0.11 -15.72
N CYS A 97 4.59 0.82 -14.95
CA CYS A 97 5.66 1.68 -15.48
C CYS A 97 6.96 0.90 -15.66
N PHE A 98 7.73 1.18 -16.72
CA PHE A 98 9.03 0.54 -16.97
C PHE A 98 10.18 1.54 -16.87
N ILE A 99 11.26 1.14 -16.20
CA ILE A 99 12.51 1.89 -16.09
C ILE A 99 13.56 1.20 -16.96
N GLU A 100 13.92 1.84 -18.08
CA GLU A 100 14.90 1.31 -19.04
C GLU A 100 16.33 1.26 -18.48
N GLU A 101 16.71 2.24 -17.65
CA GLU A 101 18.07 2.46 -17.14
C GLU A 101 18.21 2.11 -15.65
N ALA A 102 17.80 0.92 -15.24
CA ALA A 102 18.15 0.43 -13.90
C ALA A 102 19.66 0.08 -13.85
N GLU A 103 20.33 0.41 -12.73
CA GLU A 103 21.73 0.06 -12.53
C GLU A 103 21.87 -1.47 -12.60
N ASN A 104 22.74 -1.96 -13.50
CA ASN A 104 22.96 -3.36 -13.95
C ASN A 104 22.33 -3.76 -15.31
N GLY A 105 21.63 -2.85 -16.00
CA GLY A 105 21.15 -3.10 -17.38
C GLY A 105 19.97 -4.07 -17.50
N GLN A 106 19.40 -4.50 -16.38
CA GLN A 106 18.08 -5.13 -16.33
C GLN A 106 17.06 -4.06 -15.97
N GLY A 107 16.13 -3.76 -16.89
CA GLY A 107 15.04 -2.83 -16.62
C GLY A 107 14.12 -3.32 -15.50
N VAL A 108 13.50 -2.37 -14.79
CA VAL A 108 12.61 -2.65 -13.65
C VAL A 108 11.19 -2.24 -14.01
N VAL A 109 10.22 -3.09 -13.71
CA VAL A 109 8.80 -2.80 -13.86
C VAL A 109 8.24 -2.41 -12.48
N LEU A 110 7.55 -1.28 -12.41
CA LEU A 110 6.83 -0.79 -11.23
C LEU A 110 5.34 -0.91 -11.45
N ALA A 111 4.64 -1.55 -10.52
CA ALA A 111 3.19 -1.51 -10.46
C ALA A 111 2.68 -0.13 -10.02
N GLU A 112 1.37 0.08 -10.16
CA GLU A 112 0.70 1.32 -9.74
C GLU A 112 0.99 1.64 -8.26
N GLY A 113 1.49 2.85 -7.99
CA GLY A 113 1.86 3.31 -6.65
C GLY A 113 3.24 2.85 -6.15
N GLU A 114 3.94 1.98 -6.88
CA GLU A 114 5.28 1.53 -6.49
C GLU A 114 6.35 2.60 -6.72
N VAL A 115 7.43 2.49 -5.94
CA VAL A 115 8.58 3.38 -5.97
C VAL A 115 9.84 2.57 -6.16
N TYR A 116 10.67 3.01 -7.10
CA TYR A 116 12.03 2.50 -7.30
C TYR A 116 13.04 3.55 -6.86
N VAL A 117 14.11 3.10 -6.22
CA VAL A 117 15.30 3.90 -5.99
C VAL A 117 16.48 3.08 -6.46
N ASN A 118 17.41 3.71 -7.20
CA ASN A 118 18.60 3.02 -7.66
C ASN A 118 19.54 2.67 -6.48
N PRO A 119 20.39 1.63 -6.60
CA PRO A 119 21.35 1.24 -5.57
C PRO A 119 22.25 2.38 -5.06
N SER A 120 22.55 3.36 -5.92
CA SER A 120 23.34 4.53 -5.54
C SER A 120 22.55 5.63 -4.80
N CYS A 121 21.23 5.48 -4.61
CA CYS A 121 20.31 6.50 -4.08
C CYS A 121 20.51 7.89 -4.71
N THR A 122 20.63 7.92 -6.04
CA THR A 122 20.77 9.16 -6.82
C THR A 122 19.56 9.45 -7.71
N LYS A 123 18.63 8.51 -7.83
CA LYS A 123 17.42 8.61 -8.64
C LYS A 123 16.30 7.88 -7.91
N ARG A 124 15.16 8.54 -7.79
CA ARG A 124 13.93 7.94 -7.25
C ARG A 124 12.81 8.08 -8.27
N CYS A 125 12.19 6.98 -8.66
CA CYS A 125 11.08 6.95 -9.59
C CYS A 125 9.82 6.44 -8.92
N SER A 126 8.66 7.00 -9.27
CA SER A 126 7.36 6.51 -8.86
C SER A 126 6.47 6.27 -10.07
N CYS A 127 5.63 5.24 -10.00
CA CYS A 127 4.62 4.96 -11.00
C CYS A 127 3.25 5.42 -10.50
N ASN A 128 2.61 6.36 -11.19
CA ASN A 128 1.24 6.79 -10.87
C ASN A 128 0.42 6.92 -12.16
N SER A 129 -0.71 6.24 -12.20
CA SER A 129 -1.61 6.11 -13.35
C SER A 129 -0.89 5.70 -14.63
N GLY A 130 0.05 4.75 -14.52
CA GLY A 130 0.89 4.30 -15.63
C GLY A 130 1.86 5.35 -16.19
N LEU A 131 2.09 6.45 -15.46
CA LEU A 131 3.09 7.46 -15.79
C LEU A 131 4.29 7.36 -14.84
N LEU A 132 5.46 7.14 -15.42
CA LEU A 132 6.73 7.14 -14.69
C LEU A 132 7.15 8.59 -14.39
N SER A 133 7.35 8.91 -13.11
CA SER A 133 7.90 10.18 -12.65
C SER A 133 9.19 9.93 -11.89
N CYS A 134 10.32 10.43 -12.38
CA CYS A 134 11.64 10.26 -11.76
C CYS A 134 12.21 11.59 -11.26
N ASP A 135 12.81 11.54 -10.08
CA ASP A 135 13.55 12.62 -9.43
C ASP A 135 15.04 12.24 -9.35
N ASP A 136 15.85 12.87 -10.22
CA ASP A 136 17.30 12.71 -10.27
C ASP A 136 18.05 13.52 -9.19
N THR A 137 17.33 14.35 -8.42
CA THR A 137 17.89 15.13 -7.31
C THR A 137 17.84 14.39 -5.98
N TYR A 138 17.19 13.22 -5.93
CA TYR A 138 17.09 12.38 -4.75
C TYR A 138 18.47 12.03 -4.20
N ARG A 139 18.76 12.45 -2.96
CA ARG A 139 20.00 12.13 -2.24
C ARG A 139 19.67 11.93 -0.76
N CYS A 140 20.39 11.03 -0.10
CA CYS A 140 20.24 10.85 1.34
C CYS A 140 20.72 12.07 2.11
N SER A 141 20.15 12.27 3.29
CA SER A 141 20.61 13.25 4.26
C SER A 141 22.10 13.04 4.59
N PRO A 142 22.86 14.08 4.98
CA PRO A 142 24.18 13.89 5.58
C PRO A 142 24.15 13.00 6.83
N ASN A 143 23.00 12.91 7.52
CA ASN A 143 22.78 12.04 8.66
C ASN A 143 21.97 10.79 8.29
N GLY A 144 22.00 10.37 7.03
CA GLY A 144 21.40 9.12 6.56
C GLY A 144 22.32 8.37 5.61
N ASN A 145 22.06 7.07 5.45
CA ASN A 145 22.78 6.18 4.55
C ASN A 145 21.80 5.55 3.56
N CYS A 146 22.29 5.30 2.34
CA CYS A 146 21.58 4.46 1.38
C CYS A 146 21.78 2.99 1.77
N GLU A 147 20.69 2.27 2.05
CA GLU A 147 20.76 0.84 2.37
C GLU A 147 19.74 0.07 1.53
N GLU A 148 20.06 -1.17 1.19
CA GLU A 148 19.10 -2.10 0.58
C GLU A 148 18.50 -3.00 1.67
N ARG A 149 17.17 -2.99 1.80
CA ARG A 149 16.46 -3.90 2.70
C ARG A 149 15.36 -4.61 1.90
N GLN A 150 15.33 -5.93 1.95
CA GLN A 150 14.35 -6.77 1.22
C GLN A 150 14.32 -6.51 -0.30
N GLY A 151 15.47 -6.19 -0.92
CA GLY A 151 15.55 -5.91 -2.36
C GLY A 151 15.17 -4.48 -2.75
N LEU A 152 14.83 -3.61 -1.79
CA LEU A 152 14.52 -2.20 -2.03
C LEU A 152 15.63 -1.32 -1.45
N SER A 153 16.32 -0.58 -2.32
CA SER A 153 17.23 0.48 -1.90
C SER A 153 16.42 1.70 -1.44
N GLN A 154 16.79 2.32 -0.33
CA GLN A 154 16.29 3.65 0.05
C GLN A 154 17.21 4.30 1.08
N CYS A 155 17.08 5.61 1.26
CA CYS A 155 17.76 6.31 2.32
C CYS A 155 17.15 5.99 3.68
N TYR A 156 18.00 5.74 4.68
CA TYR A 156 17.62 5.56 6.07
C TYR A 156 18.44 6.49 6.95
N CYS A 157 17.81 7.09 7.96
CA CYS A 157 18.55 7.91 8.92
C CYS A 157 19.51 7.07 9.77
N ASN A 158 20.68 7.64 10.04
CA ASN A 158 21.67 7.07 10.93
C ASN A 158 21.13 6.96 12.37
N VAL A 159 21.72 6.09 13.18
CA VAL A 159 21.36 5.92 14.59
C VAL A 159 21.35 7.28 15.32
N GLY A 160 20.26 7.56 16.03
CA GLY A 160 20.05 8.84 16.74
C GLY A 160 19.42 9.95 15.90
N TYR A 161 19.06 9.67 14.65
CA TYR A 161 18.31 10.56 13.77
C TYR A 161 17.00 9.93 13.30
N THR A 162 16.04 10.77 12.94
CA THR A 162 14.67 10.42 12.54
C THR A 162 14.28 11.21 11.30
N GLY A 163 13.50 10.61 10.40
CA GLY A 163 12.99 11.27 9.20
C GLY A 163 12.80 10.28 8.05
N ASP A 164 12.68 10.78 6.83
CA ASP A 164 12.43 9.98 5.61
C ASP A 164 13.73 9.48 4.94
N GLY A 165 14.88 9.67 5.59
CA GLY A 165 16.21 9.33 5.07
C GLY A 165 16.82 10.40 4.16
N VAL A 166 16.00 11.26 3.54
CA VAL A 166 16.44 12.45 2.78
C VAL A 166 16.59 13.65 3.72
N GLN A 167 15.68 13.78 4.68
CA GLN A 167 15.75 14.65 5.83
C GLN A 167 15.89 13.78 7.08
N CYS A 168 16.89 14.07 7.89
CA CYS A 168 17.19 13.34 9.11
C CYS A 168 17.48 14.34 10.22
N ASP A 169 16.51 14.50 11.10
CA ASP A 169 16.57 15.35 12.29
C ASP A 169 16.97 14.51 13.49
N ARG A 170 17.61 15.11 14.49
CA ARG A 170 18.04 14.37 15.68
C ARG A 170 16.82 13.85 16.43
N ALA A 171 16.80 12.57 16.81
CA ALA A 171 15.79 12.01 17.69
C ALA A 171 15.93 12.68 19.07
N THR A 172 15.11 13.66 19.39
CA THR A 172 15.21 14.40 20.66
C THR A 172 14.23 13.90 21.72
N ALA A 173 13.16 13.21 21.32
CA ALA A 173 12.14 12.72 22.25
C ALA A 173 12.40 11.27 22.65
N SER A 174 12.50 11.03 23.95
CA SER A 174 12.61 9.69 24.55
C SER A 174 11.29 8.95 24.60
N ASP A 175 10.17 9.68 24.65
CA ASP A 175 8.80 9.17 24.76
C ASP A 175 7.77 10.26 24.36
N CYS A 176 6.49 9.98 24.61
CA CYS A 176 5.39 10.87 24.24
C CYS A 176 5.26 12.13 25.11
N GLN A 177 6.02 12.26 26.20
CA GLN A 177 5.95 13.45 27.06
C GLN A 177 6.35 14.72 26.31
N ALA A 178 7.25 14.61 25.32
CA ALA A 178 7.64 15.72 24.45
C ALA A 178 6.50 16.25 23.56
N TYR A 179 5.41 15.48 23.43
CA TYR A 179 4.27 15.76 22.56
C TYR A 179 2.96 15.93 23.35
N SER A 180 3.04 16.12 24.68
CA SER A 180 1.85 16.21 25.53
C SER A 180 0.96 17.41 25.26
N THR A 181 1.49 18.46 24.63
CA THR A 181 0.76 19.70 24.31
C THR A 181 0.23 19.75 22.88
N GLU A 182 0.26 18.64 22.14
CA GLU A 182 -0.29 18.59 20.78
C GLU A 182 -1.83 18.59 20.80
N ASP A 183 -2.44 19.09 19.71
CA ASP A 183 -3.89 19.22 19.59
C ASP A 183 -4.61 17.90 19.23
N SER A 184 -3.87 16.84 18.87
CA SER A 184 -4.44 15.56 18.43
C SER A 184 -3.48 14.39 18.63
N ASN A 185 -4.04 13.20 18.83
CA ASN A 185 -3.29 11.95 18.85
C ASN A 185 -2.44 11.79 17.58
N SER A 186 -1.23 11.29 17.74
CA SER A 186 -0.28 11.31 16.65
C SER A 186 0.76 10.20 16.76
N ILE A 187 1.14 9.62 15.62
CA ILE A 187 2.23 8.65 15.60
C ILE A 187 3.55 9.43 15.57
N ARG A 188 4.46 9.10 16.48
CA ARG A 188 5.76 9.76 16.66
C ARG A 188 6.87 8.74 16.70
N LEU A 189 8.03 9.13 16.16
CA LEU A 189 9.24 8.33 16.24
C LEU A 189 10.02 8.75 17.48
N ILE A 190 10.31 7.80 18.38
CA ILE A 190 10.99 8.07 19.65
C ILE A 190 12.27 7.25 19.77
N GLN A 191 13.19 7.71 20.62
CA GLN A 191 14.42 7.01 20.96
C GLN A 191 14.64 7.01 22.49
N PRO A 192 14.15 5.98 23.21
CA PRO A 192 14.34 5.85 24.64
C PRO A 192 15.83 5.85 25.05
N ALA A 193 16.18 6.52 26.13
CA ALA A 193 17.46 6.41 26.79
C ALA A 193 17.70 4.95 27.22
N GLY A 194 18.78 4.34 26.71
CA GLY A 194 19.10 2.93 26.93
C GLY A 194 18.64 1.99 25.81
N TRP A 195 17.84 2.46 24.85
CA TRP A 195 17.56 1.70 23.63
C TRP A 195 18.74 1.80 22.66
N THR A 196 19.32 0.65 22.31
CA THR A 196 20.48 0.54 21.38
C THR A 196 20.07 0.27 19.94
N GLY A 197 18.79 -0.01 19.69
CA GLY A 197 18.25 -0.19 18.35
C GLY A 197 17.93 1.13 17.65
N ASN A 198 17.31 1.02 16.47
CA ASN A 198 16.81 2.17 15.72
C ASN A 198 15.60 2.79 16.43
N PRO A 199 15.38 4.12 16.29
CA PRO A 199 14.15 4.77 16.72
C PRO A 199 12.92 4.05 16.18
N PHE A 200 11.84 4.04 16.94
CA PHE A 200 10.63 3.30 16.59
C PHE A 200 9.36 4.14 16.81
N GLN A 201 8.32 3.81 16.04
CA GLN A 201 7.06 4.54 16.06
C GLN A 201 6.20 4.12 17.24
N VAL A 202 5.57 5.11 17.86
CA VAL A 202 4.57 4.94 18.92
C VAL A 202 3.40 5.85 18.66
N MET A 203 2.21 5.45 19.10
CA MET A 203 1.05 6.35 19.14
C MET A 203 1.13 7.17 20.44
N CYS A 204 1.20 8.49 20.29
CA CYS A 204 1.09 9.44 21.39
C CYS A 204 -0.36 9.91 21.51
N ASP A 205 -0.97 9.64 22.65
CA ASP A 205 -2.32 10.05 22.99
C ASP A 205 -2.29 11.32 23.86
N VAL A 206 -3.09 12.30 23.46
CA VAL A 206 -3.15 13.64 24.10
C VAL A 206 -4.33 13.79 25.07
N SER A 207 -5.13 12.73 25.24
CA SER A 207 -6.24 12.67 26.19
C SER A 207 -5.73 12.61 27.63
N ASP A 208 -6.58 12.94 28.61
CA ASP A 208 -6.27 12.82 30.05
C ASP A 208 -4.95 13.50 30.46
N GLY A 209 -4.70 14.71 29.98
CA GLY A 209 -3.49 15.49 30.28
C GLY A 209 -2.32 15.25 29.31
N GLY A 210 -2.45 14.29 28.39
CA GLY A 210 -1.51 14.03 27.31
C GLY A 210 -0.17 13.44 27.76
N GLY A 211 0.66 13.07 26.77
CA GLY A 211 1.95 12.42 27.02
C GLY A 211 1.88 10.90 27.13
N TRP A 212 0.72 10.31 26.82
CA TRP A 212 0.49 8.88 26.86
C TRP A 212 1.11 8.18 25.66
N LEU A 213 1.97 7.20 25.90
CA LEU A 213 2.50 6.28 24.91
C LEU A 213 1.64 5.00 24.90
N VAL A 214 0.97 4.74 23.79
CA VAL A 214 0.22 3.49 23.60
C VAL A 214 1.19 2.39 23.17
N PHE A 215 1.23 1.29 23.93
CA PHE A 215 2.12 0.16 23.61
C PHE A 215 1.40 -1.13 23.23
N GLN A 216 0.09 -1.17 23.44
CA GLN A 216 -0.78 -2.23 22.96
C GLN A 216 -2.10 -1.61 22.54
N ARG A 217 -2.64 -2.03 21.39
CA ARG A 217 -4.01 -1.68 20.97
C ARG A 217 -4.76 -2.89 20.40
N ARG A 218 -6.04 -2.99 20.75
CA ARG A 218 -7.00 -4.00 20.27
C ARG A 218 -8.33 -3.33 19.90
N ASP A 219 -8.55 -3.12 18.61
CA ASP A 219 -9.77 -2.53 18.07
C ASP A 219 -10.65 -3.56 17.36
N ASP A 220 -10.02 -4.56 16.73
CA ASP A 220 -10.72 -5.60 15.99
C ASP A 220 -9.96 -6.95 16.03
N SER A 221 -10.38 -7.90 15.20
CA SER A 221 -9.77 -9.23 15.07
C SER A 221 -8.79 -9.36 13.89
N SER A 222 -8.35 -8.26 13.29
CA SER A 222 -7.46 -8.27 12.10
C SER A 222 -6.07 -8.83 12.36
N LEU A 223 -5.59 -8.79 13.61
CA LEU A 223 -4.26 -9.24 13.98
C LEU A 223 -4.32 -10.32 15.07
N SER A 224 -3.66 -11.46 14.83
CA SER A 224 -3.50 -12.50 15.84
C SER A 224 -2.53 -12.04 16.94
N PHE A 225 -2.93 -12.26 18.20
CA PHE A 225 -2.09 -12.09 19.39
C PHE A 225 -1.65 -13.45 19.98
N HIS A 226 -2.01 -14.56 19.33
CA HIS A 226 -1.43 -15.86 19.66
C HIS A 226 -0.09 -15.99 18.95
N ARG A 227 0.96 -15.51 19.61
CA ARG A 227 2.31 -15.29 19.05
C ARG A 227 3.37 -15.95 19.93
N ASP A 228 4.52 -16.24 19.33
CA ASP A 228 5.64 -16.85 20.06
C ASP A 228 6.43 -15.82 20.91
N TRP A 229 7.42 -16.33 21.65
CA TRP A 229 8.24 -15.51 22.53
C TRP A 229 9.02 -14.41 21.79
N ASN A 230 9.58 -14.73 20.64
CA ASN A 230 10.39 -13.79 19.87
C ASN A 230 9.52 -12.69 19.27
N GLU A 231 8.32 -13.03 18.80
CA GLU A 231 7.35 -12.06 18.32
C GLU A 231 6.91 -11.09 19.44
N TYR A 232 6.66 -11.58 20.66
CA TYR A 232 6.35 -10.68 21.80
C TYR A 232 7.56 -9.85 22.25
N ARG A 233 8.76 -10.39 22.12
CA ARG A 233 10.01 -9.69 22.43
C ARG A 233 10.25 -8.52 21.46
N GLU A 234 10.12 -8.77 20.16
CA GLU A 234 10.38 -7.79 19.09
C GLU A 234 9.21 -6.81 18.88
N GLY A 235 7.97 -7.29 19.04
CA GLY A 235 6.74 -6.58 18.72
C GLY A 235 6.12 -7.01 17.39
N PHE A 236 4.82 -6.76 17.22
CA PHE A 236 4.08 -7.09 16.02
C PHE A 236 2.88 -6.15 15.82
N GLY A 237 2.45 -5.97 14.58
CA GLY A 237 1.41 -5.00 14.21
C GLY A 237 1.97 -3.59 13.98
N THR A 238 1.07 -2.62 13.85
CA THR A 238 1.39 -1.22 13.53
C THR A 238 0.69 -0.25 14.48
N ALA A 239 1.34 0.88 14.79
CA ALA A 239 0.83 1.87 15.75
C ALA A 239 -0.49 2.55 15.32
N ASP A 240 -0.85 2.45 14.03
CA ASP A 240 -2.11 2.93 13.46
C ASP A 240 -3.27 1.93 13.58
N GLY A 241 -3.03 0.72 14.09
CA GLY A 241 -4.03 -0.34 14.20
C GLY A 241 -3.83 -1.21 15.45
N ASN A 242 -4.03 -2.52 15.29
CA ASN A 242 -3.75 -3.47 16.36
C ASN A 242 -2.25 -3.73 16.44
N PHE A 243 -1.67 -3.69 17.64
CA PHE A 243 -0.24 -4.00 17.81
C PHE A 243 0.15 -4.37 19.24
N TRP A 244 1.34 -4.94 19.33
CA TRP A 244 2.14 -5.07 20.54
C TRP A 244 3.51 -4.43 20.27
N LEU A 245 3.90 -3.44 21.07
CA LEU A 245 5.12 -2.66 20.83
C LEU A 245 6.40 -3.52 20.82
N GLY A 246 6.47 -4.52 21.70
CA GLY A 246 7.63 -5.38 21.90
C GLY A 246 8.23 -5.22 23.30
N ASN A 247 8.55 -6.34 23.95
CA ASN A 247 9.00 -6.34 25.34
C ASN A 247 10.40 -5.70 25.52
N ASP A 248 11.30 -5.86 24.55
CA ASP A 248 12.62 -5.22 24.62
C ASP A 248 12.50 -3.69 24.63
N LYS A 249 11.54 -3.15 23.83
CA LYS A 249 11.25 -1.71 23.78
C LYS A 249 10.58 -1.23 25.07
N LEU A 250 9.64 -2.01 25.63
CA LEU A 250 8.99 -1.70 26.91
C LEU A 250 9.97 -1.69 28.09
N ALA A 251 10.90 -2.64 28.11
CA ALA A 251 11.94 -2.70 29.13
C ALA A 251 12.86 -1.48 29.04
N ALA A 252 13.27 -1.08 27.83
CA ALA A 252 14.06 0.13 27.62
C ALA A 252 13.28 1.38 28.07
N LEU A 253 12.04 1.55 27.61
CA LEU A 253 11.18 2.67 27.97
C LEU A 253 11.06 2.84 29.49
N THR A 254 10.61 1.79 30.17
CA THR A 254 10.30 1.84 31.60
C THR A 254 11.52 1.82 32.51
N SER A 255 12.73 1.66 31.96
CA SER A 255 13.99 1.79 32.71
C SER A 255 14.47 3.24 32.85
N GLN A 256 13.91 4.17 32.07
CA GLN A 256 14.35 5.57 32.04
C GLN A 256 13.87 6.40 33.23
N GLY A 257 12.79 5.98 33.87
CA GLY A 257 12.10 6.78 34.88
C GLY A 257 10.90 6.05 35.48
N GLN A 258 10.07 6.80 36.20
CA GLN A 258 8.82 6.28 36.74
C GLN A 258 7.72 6.45 35.70
N TYR A 259 7.09 5.34 35.32
CA TYR A 259 5.95 5.35 34.42
C TYR A 259 4.68 4.93 35.17
N GLU A 260 3.59 5.64 34.94
CA GLU A 260 2.24 5.20 35.27
C GLU A 260 1.65 4.38 34.12
N LEU A 261 0.78 3.44 34.46
CA LEU A 261 0.04 2.61 33.52
C LEU A 261 -1.43 3.00 33.57
N ARG A 262 -2.01 3.26 32.41
CA ARG A 262 -3.47 3.32 32.22
C ARG A 262 -3.91 2.18 31.34
N ILE A 263 -5.08 1.62 31.64
CA ILE A 263 -5.69 0.58 30.84
C ILE A 263 -7.11 1.03 30.49
N ASP A 264 -7.42 1.19 29.21
CA ASP A 264 -8.78 1.53 28.76
C ASP A 264 -9.51 0.31 28.19
N PHE A 265 -10.83 0.28 28.37
CA PHE A 265 -11.70 -0.84 28.01
C PHE A 265 -13.00 -0.33 27.40
N VAL A 266 -13.52 -1.09 26.43
CA VAL A 266 -14.89 -0.89 25.92
C VAL A 266 -15.69 -2.16 26.16
N SER A 267 -16.77 -2.05 26.92
CA SER A 267 -17.66 -3.17 27.20
C SER A 267 -18.47 -3.58 25.96
N LYS A 268 -19.12 -4.75 26.00
CA LYS A 268 -20.03 -5.18 24.92
C LYS A 268 -21.20 -4.22 24.68
N SER A 269 -21.57 -3.42 25.69
CA SER A 269 -22.62 -2.40 25.58
C SER A 269 -22.07 -1.05 25.09
N GLY A 270 -20.77 -0.96 24.77
CA GLY A 270 -20.11 0.27 24.32
C GLY A 270 -19.70 1.22 25.46
N GLN A 271 -19.80 0.79 26.72
CA GLN A 271 -19.39 1.62 27.86
C GLN A 271 -17.88 1.60 28.01
N GLN A 272 -17.29 2.77 28.24
CA GLN A 272 -15.86 2.92 28.46
C GLN A 272 -15.53 2.76 29.94
N HIS A 273 -14.48 1.99 30.24
CA HIS A 273 -13.93 1.82 31.58
C HIS A 273 -12.42 2.04 31.52
N PHE A 274 -11.81 2.31 32.67
CA PHE A 274 -10.37 2.40 32.77
C PHE A 274 -9.82 1.90 34.12
N ALA A 275 -8.54 1.53 34.15
CA ALA A 275 -7.76 1.28 35.35
C ALA A 275 -6.44 2.06 35.30
N LYS A 276 -6.07 2.74 36.38
CA LYS A 276 -4.76 3.43 36.50
C LYS A 276 -3.91 2.82 37.61
N TYR A 277 -2.60 2.81 37.39
CA TYR A 277 -1.57 2.38 38.34
C TYR A 277 -0.43 3.40 38.32
N SER A 278 -0.08 3.95 39.48
CA SER A 278 0.95 4.99 39.57
C SER A 278 2.38 4.50 39.30
N SER A 279 2.60 3.18 39.20
CA SER A 279 3.91 2.61 38.92
C SER A 279 3.81 1.36 38.07
N PHE A 280 4.56 1.36 36.97
CA PHE A 280 4.70 0.27 36.03
C PHE A 280 6.13 0.18 35.51
N SER A 281 6.67 -1.04 35.47
CA SER A 281 7.92 -1.32 34.78
C SER A 281 7.97 -2.75 34.27
N VAL A 282 8.71 -2.95 33.17
CA VAL A 282 8.97 -4.26 32.58
C VAL A 282 10.46 -4.55 32.71
N GLY A 283 10.81 -5.70 33.31
CA GLY A 283 12.20 -6.14 33.40
C GLY A 283 12.81 -6.48 32.03
N ASN A 284 14.13 -6.71 31.98
CA ASN A 284 14.81 -7.11 30.74
C ASN A 284 14.62 -8.62 30.42
N VAL A 285 15.23 -9.07 29.33
CA VAL A 285 15.19 -10.48 28.90
C VAL A 285 15.70 -11.46 29.97
N ASP A 286 16.72 -11.08 30.76
CA ASP A 286 17.29 -11.94 31.81
C ASP A 286 16.28 -12.23 32.94
N THR A 287 15.34 -11.31 33.13
CA THR A 287 14.24 -11.46 34.10
C THR A 287 12.96 -12.00 33.46
N ASN A 288 13.01 -12.44 32.20
CA ASN A 288 11.86 -12.85 31.40
C ASN A 288 10.77 -11.77 31.31
N PHE A 289 11.18 -10.51 31.15
CA PHE A 289 10.27 -9.36 31.04
C PHE A 289 9.30 -9.24 32.22
N ARG A 290 9.80 -9.49 33.44
CA ARG A 290 8.98 -9.50 34.64
C ARG A 290 8.24 -8.17 34.83
N LEU A 291 6.92 -8.24 34.91
CA LEU A 291 6.06 -7.10 35.26
C LEU A 291 6.24 -6.71 36.73
N SER A 292 6.42 -5.42 36.97
CA SER A 292 6.25 -4.81 38.29
C SER A 292 5.22 -3.70 38.17
N ILE A 293 4.16 -3.77 38.98
CA ILE A 293 3.02 -2.86 38.93
C ILE A 293 2.52 -2.57 40.35
N SER A 294 2.20 -1.32 40.66
CA SER A 294 1.66 -0.92 41.97
C SER A 294 0.91 0.41 41.91
N GLY A 295 0.29 0.80 43.04
CA GLY A 295 -0.39 2.09 43.16
C GLY A 295 -1.71 2.17 42.37
N TYR A 296 -2.56 1.16 42.50
CA TYR A 296 -3.89 1.15 41.88
C TYR A 296 -4.72 2.37 42.29
N ASP A 297 -5.22 3.11 41.31
CA ASP A 297 -6.02 4.32 41.52
C ASP A 297 -7.47 3.97 41.86
N SER A 298 -7.97 4.53 42.97
CA SER A 298 -9.36 4.33 43.43
C SER A 298 -10.44 4.90 42.50
N SER A 299 -10.08 5.80 41.57
CA SER A 299 -10.98 6.35 40.55
C SER A 299 -11.20 5.39 39.37
N SER A 300 -10.40 4.32 39.29
CA SER A 300 -10.53 3.26 38.28
C SER A 300 -11.94 2.65 38.29
N THR A 301 -12.50 2.49 37.10
CA THR A 301 -13.88 2.00 36.87
C THR A 301 -13.93 0.59 36.30
N ALA A 302 -12.78 -0.03 36.06
CA ALA A 302 -12.67 -1.40 35.60
C ALA A 302 -12.95 -2.40 36.74
N GLY A 303 -13.94 -3.27 36.52
CA GLY A 303 -14.09 -4.52 37.26
C GLY A 303 -13.12 -5.60 36.75
N GLU A 304 -13.43 -6.89 36.91
CA GLU A 304 -12.63 -7.95 36.29
C GLU A 304 -12.85 -8.01 34.75
N PHE A 305 -11.74 -8.02 33.97
CA PHE A 305 -11.49 -8.46 32.56
C PHE A 305 -11.06 -7.42 31.46
N HIS A 306 -10.29 -7.96 30.48
CA HIS A 306 -9.26 -7.52 29.47
C HIS A 306 -9.39 -6.26 28.55
N PHE A 307 -8.32 -5.76 27.87
CA PHE A 307 -7.17 -4.88 28.24
C PHE A 307 -6.72 -4.06 27.00
N ILE A 308 -6.48 -2.75 27.14
CA ILE A 308 -5.66 -1.91 26.22
C ILE A 308 -4.71 -1.12 27.11
N PHE A 309 -3.40 -1.11 26.86
CA PHE A 309 -2.42 -0.58 27.81
C PHE A 309 -1.70 0.70 27.31
N PHE A 310 -1.57 1.69 28.20
CA PHE A 310 -0.97 3.01 27.99
C PHE A 310 0.11 3.29 29.05
N LEU A 311 1.16 4.02 28.69
CA LEU A 311 2.23 4.45 29.61
C LEU A 311 2.37 5.97 29.63
N GLN A 312 2.57 6.57 30.81
CA GLN A 312 2.89 7.99 30.96
C GLN A 312 4.01 8.18 32.00
N VAL A 313 4.87 9.19 31.84
CA VAL A 313 5.94 9.50 32.82
C VAL A 313 5.43 10.44 33.90
N ASP A 314 5.66 10.10 35.17
CA ASP A 314 5.24 10.92 36.29
C ASP A 314 6.21 12.11 36.49
N SER A 315 5.72 13.33 36.25
CA SER A 315 6.51 14.56 36.39
C SER A 315 6.47 15.04 37.84
N ILE A 316 7.38 14.54 38.68
CA ILE A 316 7.52 15.03 40.07
C ILE A 316 8.13 16.44 40.03
N ILE A 317 7.38 17.44 40.51
CA ILE A 317 7.84 18.82 40.80
C ILE A 317 8.73 18.81 42.05
#